data_AF-I4BYH3-F1
#
_entry.id   AF-I4BYH3-F1
#
_cell.length_a   1.000
_cell.length_b   1.000
_cell.length_c   1.000
_cell.angle_alpha   90.00
_cell.angle_beta   90.00
_cell.angle_gamma   90.00
#
_symmetry.space_group_name_H-M   'P 1'
#
loop_
_entity.id
_entity.type
_entity.pdbx_description
1 polymer ?
#
loop_
_entity_poly.entity_id
_entity_poly.type
_entity_poly.pdbx_seq_one_letter_code
_entity_poly.pdbx_strand_id
1 'polypeptide(L)'
;MRNVRSKSSLVFWSSCVVALAILICGLIFLGKPLREEAAINALPIPEEGEPYVLYVEEGSTLLHIKETVAVDNLLSLVLSIKDVNFKSVDMLLSMLEGSKNTACLVLPRDRKFYLAIKPDHEILHTISLGKLPAKWIEAYPDVSYEFVDGIVKVNTSQSNPILILPYRDILLVSSSMDDLDIMKHNLDNERDISSFEWLVQGEWSGRLRCNVPANIQGELAWICDDEKLNAKWKIQGIEGLLSKEQVSLPRPEKWSGNYILPSQSSLALGLTMIDTPQLAKGVSSLAGTLGVNPDKLLEFLRGQVIFSLGGEANVFTFNLPGVLFQFPNRKELGKEIVDYIWENRLQSLLINRSPLEGFESGGVIELPVSLVLASSEEMTLLGLISNDAILNGLTLDRALPAVAGKEYIFWADVDFRSIAADIERLLSVNKAFSTQVSAGIDIRENFSKLYKAIETLKNAGHLFMGLQSITDGELLWQYKSPQANN
;
A
#
# COMPACT_ATOMS: atom_id res chain seq x y z
N MET A 1 -41.71 27.23 45.80
CA MET A 1 -40.76 26.96 44.69
C MET A 1 -39.74 25.91 45.11
N ARG A 2 -39.99 24.63 44.80
CA ARG A 2 -39.04 23.49 44.84
C ARG A 2 -39.84 22.21 44.61
N ASN A 3 -40.46 22.07 43.44
CA ASN A 3 -41.12 20.80 43.06
C ASN A 3 -41.45 20.65 41.57
N VAL A 4 -40.63 21.23 40.68
CA VAL A 4 -40.85 21.13 39.22
C VAL A 4 -39.63 20.61 38.45
N ARG A 5 -38.45 20.45 39.08
CA ARG A 5 -37.22 20.00 38.40
C ARG A 5 -36.88 18.50 38.50
N SER A 6 -37.56 17.70 39.31
CA SER A 6 -37.26 16.24 39.41
C SER A 6 -38.29 15.32 38.74
N LYS A 7 -39.47 15.82 38.37
CA LYS A 7 -40.46 15.04 37.59
C LYS A 7 -40.19 15.09 36.09
N SER A 8 -39.59 16.17 35.57
CA SER A 8 -39.27 16.29 34.15
C SER A 8 -38.07 15.43 33.74
N SER A 9 -37.08 15.22 34.62
CA SER A 9 -35.94 14.35 34.31
C SER A 9 -36.33 12.87 34.32
N LEU A 10 -37.20 12.44 35.23
CA LEU A 10 -37.66 11.05 35.31
C LEU A 10 -38.57 10.68 34.11
N VAL A 11 -39.42 11.62 33.67
CA VAL A 11 -40.22 11.44 32.44
C VAL A 11 -39.33 11.43 31.20
N PHE A 12 -38.33 12.31 31.10
CA PHE A 12 -37.35 12.33 30.01
C PHE A 12 -36.53 11.04 29.92
N TRP A 13 -35.95 10.56 31.03
CA TRP A 13 -35.22 9.30 31.07
C TRP A 13 -36.11 8.08 30.81
N SER A 14 -37.36 8.07 31.29
CA SER A 14 -38.31 6.99 30.96
C SER A 14 -38.71 6.99 29.48
N SER A 15 -38.83 8.16 28.84
CA SER A 15 -39.08 8.25 27.39
C SER A 15 -37.86 7.83 26.56
N CYS A 16 -36.63 8.09 27.02
CA CYS A 16 -35.42 7.61 26.37
C CYS A 16 -35.27 6.08 26.51
N VAL A 17 -35.60 5.50 27.66
CA VAL A 17 -35.55 4.03 27.85
C VAL A 17 -36.66 3.33 27.07
N VAL A 18 -37.86 3.91 26.98
CA VAL A 18 -38.95 3.37 26.15
C VAL A 18 -38.66 3.55 24.66
N ALA A 19 -38.07 4.67 24.23
CA ALA A 19 -37.63 4.86 22.85
C ALA A 19 -36.46 3.93 22.48
N LEU A 20 -35.52 3.69 23.39
CA LEU A 20 -34.43 2.73 23.22
C LEU A 20 -34.96 1.29 23.22
N ALA A 21 -35.96 0.96 24.05
CA ALA A 21 -36.63 -0.34 24.05
C ALA A 21 -37.48 -0.56 22.79
N ILE A 22 -38.11 0.49 22.24
CA ILE A 22 -38.82 0.43 20.94
C ILE A 22 -37.83 0.36 19.77
N LEU A 23 -36.65 0.99 19.87
CA LEU A 23 -35.56 0.84 18.90
C LEU A 23 -34.92 -0.55 18.96
N ILE A 24 -34.70 -1.11 20.15
CA ILE A 24 -34.18 -2.46 20.37
C ILE A 24 -35.22 -3.51 19.97
N CYS A 25 -36.50 -3.36 20.37
CA CYS A 25 -37.57 -4.24 19.90
C CYS A 25 -37.86 -4.06 18.40
N GLY A 26 -37.66 -2.86 17.84
CA GLY A 26 -37.71 -2.58 16.41
C GLY A 26 -36.55 -3.24 15.63
N LEU A 27 -35.33 -3.23 16.18
CA LEU A 27 -34.17 -3.96 15.67
C LEU A 27 -34.32 -5.49 15.82
N ILE A 28 -35.08 -5.96 16.80
CA ILE A 28 -35.36 -7.38 17.05
C ILE A 28 -36.54 -7.89 16.17
N PHE A 29 -37.50 -7.03 15.78
CA PHE A 29 -38.71 -7.42 15.04
C PHE A 29 -38.80 -6.94 13.58
N LEU A 30 -38.05 -5.92 13.16
CA LEU A 30 -38.00 -5.47 11.76
C LEU A 30 -36.64 -5.82 11.16
N GLY A 31 -36.59 -7.06 10.69
CA GLY A 31 -35.46 -7.60 9.95
C GLY A 31 -34.31 -7.95 10.88
N LYS A 32 -34.26 -9.22 11.29
CA LYS A 32 -32.96 -9.90 11.23
C LYS A 32 -32.32 -9.44 9.91
N PRO A 33 -31.06 -8.96 9.85
CA PRO A 33 -30.36 -9.14 8.59
C PRO A 33 -30.61 -10.60 8.26
N LEU A 34 -31.17 -10.90 7.09
CA LEU A 34 -30.94 -12.20 6.49
C LEU A 34 -29.45 -12.40 6.75
N ARG A 35 -29.08 -13.34 7.62
CA ARG A 35 -27.69 -13.72 7.78
C ARG A 35 -27.35 -14.13 6.37
N GLU A 36 -26.74 -13.22 5.60
CA GLU A 36 -26.20 -13.60 4.32
C GLU A 36 -25.23 -14.69 4.69
N GLU A 37 -25.48 -15.90 4.16
CA GLU A 37 -24.57 -17.01 4.40
C GLU A 37 -23.21 -16.55 3.89
N ALA A 38 -22.32 -16.24 4.83
CA ALA A 38 -21.01 -15.74 4.48
C ALA A 38 -20.30 -16.85 3.72
N ALA A 39 -19.76 -16.56 2.53
CA ALA A 39 -19.15 -17.58 1.67
C ALA A 39 -18.04 -18.36 2.41
N ILE A 40 -17.40 -17.71 3.39
CA ILE A 40 -16.42 -18.33 4.28
C ILE A 40 -16.96 -19.55 5.03
N ASN A 41 -18.25 -19.58 5.40
CA ASN A 41 -18.87 -20.67 6.14
C ASN A 41 -18.94 -21.99 5.36
N ALA A 42 -18.77 -21.95 4.04
CA ALA A 42 -18.66 -23.16 3.23
C ALA A 42 -17.28 -23.81 3.37
N LEU A 43 -16.24 -23.06 3.72
CA LEU A 43 -14.85 -23.54 3.68
C LEU A 43 -14.54 -24.46 4.88
N PRO A 44 -13.70 -25.50 4.68
CA PRO A 44 -13.19 -26.27 5.81
C PRO A 44 -12.20 -25.46 6.65
N ILE A 45 -12.03 -25.85 7.92
CA ILE A 45 -11.02 -25.25 8.80
C ILE A 45 -9.67 -25.94 8.51
N PRO A 46 -8.60 -25.21 8.15
CA PRO A 46 -7.27 -25.77 7.99
C PRO A 46 -6.79 -26.42 9.29
N GLU A 47 -6.10 -27.54 9.19
CA GLU A 47 -5.46 -28.17 10.35
C GLU A 47 -4.38 -27.25 10.94
N GLU A 48 -4.22 -27.29 12.26
CA GLU A 48 -3.25 -26.45 12.97
C GLU A 48 -1.82 -26.78 12.52
N GLY A 49 -1.06 -25.75 12.11
CA GLY A 49 0.32 -25.90 11.65
C GLY A 49 0.48 -26.24 10.17
N GLU A 50 -0.58 -26.59 9.45
CA GLU A 50 -0.51 -26.81 8.00
C GLU A 50 -0.45 -25.49 7.22
N PRO A 51 0.31 -25.43 6.12
CA PRO A 51 0.37 -24.22 5.31
C PRO A 51 -0.95 -24.02 4.56
N TYR A 52 -1.47 -22.80 4.58
CA TYR A 52 -2.69 -22.44 3.88
C TYR A 52 -2.68 -20.98 3.42
N VAL A 53 -3.54 -20.67 2.46
CA VAL A 53 -3.88 -19.30 2.07
C VAL A 53 -5.40 -19.19 2.06
N LEU A 54 -5.93 -18.32 2.90
CA LEU A 54 -7.34 -17.99 3.02
C LEU A 54 -7.56 -16.56 2.50
N TYR A 55 -8.47 -16.41 1.56
CA TYR A 55 -8.91 -15.14 1.01
C TYR A 55 -10.40 -14.98 1.28
N VAL A 56 -10.83 -13.83 1.77
CA VAL A 56 -12.23 -13.53 2.05
C VAL A 56 -12.51 -12.11 1.59
N GLU A 57 -13.57 -11.92 0.85
CA GLU A 57 -13.99 -10.61 0.38
C GLU A 57 -15.52 -10.47 0.43
N GLU A 58 -16.00 -9.50 1.20
CA GLU A 58 -17.40 -9.10 1.34
C GLU A 58 -17.68 -7.80 0.54
N GLY A 59 -17.16 -7.73 -0.69
CA GLY A 59 -17.27 -6.56 -1.57
C GLY A 59 -16.69 -6.80 -2.96
N SER A 60 -16.51 -5.74 -3.75
CA SER A 60 -15.97 -5.81 -5.12
C SER A 60 -14.62 -5.12 -5.27
N THR A 61 -13.66 -5.40 -4.38
CA THR A 61 -12.33 -4.76 -4.42
C THR A 61 -11.46 -5.33 -5.53
N LEU A 62 -11.57 -6.64 -5.83
CA LEU A 62 -10.80 -7.26 -6.92
C LEU A 62 -11.03 -6.58 -8.28
N LEU A 63 -12.24 -6.07 -8.54
CA LEU A 63 -12.57 -5.29 -9.73
C LEU A 63 -11.72 -4.01 -9.85
N HIS A 64 -11.59 -3.28 -8.74
CA HIS A 64 -10.83 -2.01 -8.72
C HIS A 64 -9.32 -2.23 -8.85
N ILE A 65 -8.78 -3.30 -8.24
CA ILE A 65 -7.35 -3.62 -8.34
C ILE A 65 -7.00 -4.14 -9.75
N LYS A 66 -7.87 -4.94 -10.39
CA LYS A 66 -7.67 -5.46 -11.76
C LYS A 66 -7.69 -4.35 -12.82
N GLU A 67 -8.54 -3.34 -12.65
CA GLU A 67 -8.60 -2.18 -13.56
C GLU A 67 -7.44 -1.21 -13.35
N THR A 68 -6.92 -1.09 -12.12
CA THR A 68 -5.91 -0.09 -11.74
C THR A 68 -4.48 -0.62 -11.80
N VAL A 69 -4.26 -1.92 -11.63
CA VAL A 69 -2.95 -2.57 -11.58
C VAL A 69 -2.99 -3.83 -12.44
N ALA A 70 -1.95 -4.08 -13.23
CA ALA A 70 -1.78 -5.33 -13.95
C ALA A 70 -1.59 -6.49 -12.93
N VAL A 71 -2.70 -6.98 -12.37
CA VAL A 71 -2.80 -8.02 -11.33
C VAL A 71 -2.05 -9.29 -11.73
N ASP A 72 -1.97 -9.57 -13.03
CA ASP A 72 -1.23 -10.69 -13.62
C ASP A 72 0.24 -10.75 -13.16
N ASN A 73 0.88 -9.59 -13.00
CA ASN A 73 2.28 -9.49 -12.56
C ASN A 73 2.43 -9.52 -11.03
N LEU A 74 1.37 -9.20 -10.28
CA LEU A 74 1.41 -9.10 -8.83
C LEU A 74 1.13 -10.46 -8.17
N LEU A 75 0.17 -11.22 -8.71
CA LEU A 75 -0.12 -12.59 -8.25
C LEU A 75 1.00 -13.59 -8.56
N SER A 76 1.67 -13.44 -9.70
CA SER A 76 2.87 -14.25 -10.04
C SER A 76 4.04 -13.98 -9.09
N LEU A 77 4.14 -12.76 -8.56
CA LEU A 77 5.16 -12.36 -7.58
C LEU A 77 4.83 -12.84 -6.16
N VAL A 78 3.57 -12.73 -5.73
CA VAL A 78 3.16 -13.02 -4.34
C VAL A 78 3.08 -14.51 -4.05
N LEU A 79 2.57 -15.33 -4.99
CA LEU A 79 2.31 -16.73 -4.70
C LEU A 79 3.53 -17.65 -4.94
N SER A 80 4.56 -17.20 -5.67
CA SER A 80 5.75 -18.01 -5.99
C SER A 80 5.44 -19.43 -6.51
N ILE A 81 4.24 -19.67 -7.06
CA ILE A 81 3.85 -20.97 -7.59
C ILE A 81 4.29 -21.00 -9.05
N LYS A 82 5.48 -21.56 -9.29
CA LYS A 82 6.09 -21.65 -10.63
C LYS A 82 5.30 -22.52 -11.63
N ASP A 83 4.30 -23.28 -11.18
CA ASP A 83 3.60 -24.30 -11.98
C ASP A 83 2.07 -24.11 -12.03
N VAL A 84 1.52 -22.94 -11.69
CA VAL A 84 0.08 -22.71 -11.84
C VAL A 84 -0.22 -22.19 -13.24
N ASN A 85 -1.07 -22.92 -13.96
CA ASN A 85 -1.60 -22.48 -15.24
C ASN A 85 -2.49 -21.25 -15.03
N PHE A 86 -1.99 -20.08 -15.41
CA PHE A 86 -2.66 -18.80 -15.26
C PHE A 86 -4.02 -18.72 -15.94
N LYS A 87 -4.33 -19.55 -16.96
CA LYS A 87 -5.66 -19.57 -17.60
C LYS A 87 -6.77 -20.00 -16.63
N SER A 88 -6.53 -21.00 -15.79
CA SER A 88 -7.53 -21.49 -14.83
C SER A 88 -7.73 -20.50 -13.69
N VAL A 89 -6.66 -19.81 -13.26
CA VAL A 89 -6.72 -18.75 -12.25
C VAL A 89 -7.41 -17.51 -12.79
N ASP A 90 -7.11 -17.10 -14.02
CA ASP A 90 -7.77 -15.98 -14.69
C ASP A 90 -9.27 -16.26 -14.89
N MET A 91 -9.64 -17.50 -15.26
CA MET A 91 -11.04 -17.92 -15.30
C MET A 91 -11.70 -17.78 -13.92
N LEU A 92 -11.08 -18.30 -12.85
CA LEU A 92 -11.62 -18.16 -11.49
C LEU A 92 -11.73 -16.69 -11.07
N LEU A 93 -10.72 -15.85 -11.36
CA LEU A 93 -10.75 -14.41 -11.09
C LEU A 93 -11.88 -13.71 -11.87
N SER A 94 -12.15 -14.11 -13.12
CA SER A 94 -13.30 -13.62 -13.89
C SER A 94 -14.66 -14.08 -13.33
N MET A 95 -14.69 -15.22 -12.61
CA MET A 95 -15.88 -15.66 -11.87
C MET A 95 -16.09 -14.85 -10.59
N LEU A 96 -15.03 -14.24 -10.04
CA LEU A 96 -15.10 -13.34 -8.89
C LEU A 96 -15.58 -11.94 -9.29
N GLU A 97 -15.47 -11.55 -10.56
CA GLU A 97 -15.96 -10.27 -11.07
C GLU A 97 -17.49 -10.16 -10.89
N GLY A 98 -17.92 -9.18 -10.08
CA GLY A 98 -19.33 -8.91 -9.78
C GLY A 98 -19.89 -9.71 -8.59
N SER A 99 -19.10 -10.58 -7.98
CA SER A 99 -19.50 -11.27 -6.75
C SER A 99 -19.50 -10.31 -5.56
N LYS A 100 -20.52 -10.42 -4.70
CA LYS A 100 -20.64 -9.57 -3.49
C LYS A 100 -19.99 -10.19 -2.26
N ASN A 101 -19.81 -11.50 -2.27
CA ASN A 101 -19.22 -12.26 -1.18
C ASN A 101 -18.45 -13.45 -1.76
N THR A 102 -17.17 -13.52 -1.46
CA THR A 102 -16.24 -14.53 -1.97
C THR A 102 -15.37 -15.03 -0.82
N ALA A 103 -15.16 -16.33 -0.77
CA ALA A 103 -14.16 -16.92 0.09
C ALA A 103 -13.41 -18.04 -0.63
N CYS A 104 -12.09 -18.03 -0.55
CA CYS A 104 -11.22 -19.00 -1.17
C CYS A 104 -10.20 -19.53 -0.16
N LEU A 105 -10.07 -20.83 -0.05
CA LEU A 105 -9.04 -21.50 0.74
C LEU A 105 -8.20 -22.38 -0.17
N VAL A 106 -6.88 -22.19 -0.11
CA VAL A 106 -5.90 -23.03 -0.80
C VAL A 106 -5.06 -23.76 0.23
N LEU A 107 -4.94 -25.08 0.08
CA LEU A 107 -4.09 -25.96 0.87
C LEU A 107 -2.96 -26.47 -0.04
N PRO A 108 -1.79 -25.81 -0.08
CA PRO A 108 -0.75 -26.10 -1.07
C PRO A 108 -0.17 -27.51 -0.94
N ARG A 109 -0.07 -28.04 0.28
CA ARG A 109 0.50 -29.36 0.56
C ARG A 109 -0.33 -30.49 -0.08
N ASP A 110 -1.65 -30.37 0.03
CA ASP A 110 -2.59 -31.36 -0.50
C ASP A 110 -3.01 -31.05 -1.95
N ARG A 111 -2.53 -29.92 -2.50
CA ARG A 111 -2.93 -29.39 -3.82
C ARG A 111 -4.45 -29.24 -3.94
N LYS A 112 -5.11 -28.87 -2.84
CA LYS A 112 -6.55 -28.67 -2.75
C LYS A 112 -6.89 -27.19 -2.77
N PHE A 113 -8.05 -26.87 -3.33
CA PHE A 113 -8.65 -25.55 -3.22
C PHE A 113 -10.16 -25.67 -3.01
N TYR A 114 -10.71 -24.71 -2.27
CA TYR A 114 -12.12 -24.56 -1.97
C TYR A 114 -12.48 -23.12 -2.27
N LEU A 115 -13.49 -22.91 -3.10
CA LEU A 115 -13.93 -21.57 -3.48
C LEU A 115 -15.45 -21.50 -3.34
N ALA A 116 -15.92 -20.51 -2.60
CA ALA A 116 -17.33 -20.21 -2.39
C ALA A 116 -17.58 -18.79 -2.88
N ILE A 117 -18.55 -18.63 -3.77
CA ILE A 117 -18.87 -17.34 -4.38
C ILE A 117 -20.38 -17.11 -4.28
N LYS A 118 -20.79 -15.91 -3.88
CA LYS A 118 -22.16 -15.43 -4.04
C LYS A 118 -22.24 -14.57 -5.30
N PRO A 119 -22.62 -15.16 -6.46
CA PRO A 119 -22.71 -14.42 -7.71
C PRO A 119 -24.01 -13.61 -7.78
N ASP A 120 -24.14 -12.81 -8.84
CA ASP A 120 -25.43 -12.22 -9.19
C ASP A 120 -26.47 -13.29 -9.55
N HIS A 121 -27.76 -12.97 -9.32
CA HIS A 121 -28.88 -13.88 -9.54
C HIS A 121 -28.94 -14.42 -10.99
N GLU A 122 -28.53 -13.61 -11.98
CA GLU A 122 -28.50 -14.03 -13.39
C GLU A 122 -27.45 -15.13 -13.65
N ILE A 123 -26.27 -15.00 -13.03
CA ILE A 123 -25.18 -15.98 -13.13
C ILE A 123 -25.60 -17.27 -12.41
N LEU A 124 -26.14 -17.16 -11.19
CA LEU A 124 -26.62 -18.30 -10.42
C LEU A 124 -27.68 -19.10 -11.18
N HIS A 125 -28.67 -18.40 -11.75
CA HIS A 125 -29.73 -19.02 -12.54
C HIS A 125 -29.17 -19.73 -13.78
N THR A 126 -28.24 -19.10 -14.50
CA THR A 126 -27.61 -19.70 -15.68
C THR A 126 -26.89 -21.01 -15.37
N ILE A 127 -26.11 -21.02 -14.28
CA ILE A 127 -25.38 -22.21 -13.82
C ILE A 127 -26.32 -23.30 -13.30
N SER A 128 -27.40 -22.91 -12.61
CA SER A 128 -28.43 -23.86 -12.14
C SER A 128 -29.15 -24.59 -13.29
N LEU A 129 -29.20 -23.98 -14.48
CA LEU A 129 -29.72 -24.59 -15.71
C LEU A 129 -28.68 -25.46 -16.44
N GLY A 130 -27.51 -25.67 -15.84
CA GLY A 130 -26.42 -26.46 -16.41
C GLY A 130 -25.68 -25.78 -17.55
N LYS A 131 -25.75 -24.45 -17.64
CA LYS A 131 -25.05 -23.64 -18.66
C LYS A 131 -24.00 -22.76 -18.01
N LEU A 132 -22.89 -22.52 -18.72
CA LEU A 132 -21.94 -21.49 -18.33
C LEU A 132 -22.38 -20.10 -18.85
N PRO A 133 -22.15 -19.02 -18.09
CA PRO A 133 -22.38 -17.65 -18.56
C PRO A 133 -21.65 -17.35 -19.88
N ALA A 134 -22.32 -16.64 -20.80
CA ALA A 134 -21.79 -16.33 -22.12
C ALA A 134 -20.45 -15.59 -22.06
N LYS A 135 -20.31 -14.64 -21.12
CA LYS A 135 -19.06 -13.88 -20.89
C LYS A 135 -17.86 -14.79 -20.61
N TRP A 136 -18.07 -15.91 -19.90
CA TRP A 136 -16.98 -16.83 -19.58
C TRP A 136 -16.60 -17.71 -20.78
N ILE A 137 -17.59 -18.11 -21.58
CA ILE A 137 -17.34 -18.87 -22.82
C ILE A 137 -16.60 -18.01 -23.85
N GLU A 138 -16.98 -16.73 -23.98
CA GLU A 138 -16.33 -15.77 -24.86
C GLU A 138 -14.88 -15.48 -24.43
N ALA A 139 -14.63 -15.34 -23.13
CA ALA A 139 -13.29 -15.13 -22.59
C ALA A 139 -12.40 -16.38 -22.71
N TYR A 140 -12.98 -17.58 -22.63
CA TYR A 140 -12.24 -18.85 -22.63
C TYR A 140 -12.82 -19.86 -23.64
N PRO A 141 -12.57 -19.67 -24.95
CA PRO A 141 -13.12 -20.54 -26.00
C PRO A 141 -12.57 -21.98 -25.98
N ASP A 142 -11.45 -22.21 -25.30
CA ASP A 142 -10.81 -23.54 -25.16
C ASP A 142 -11.45 -24.42 -24.06
N VAL A 143 -12.45 -23.90 -23.34
CA VAL A 143 -13.08 -24.57 -22.20
C VAL A 143 -14.24 -25.45 -22.68
N SER A 144 -14.22 -26.72 -22.29
CA SER A 144 -15.38 -27.60 -22.43
C SER A 144 -16.04 -27.82 -21.09
N TYR A 145 -17.37 -27.99 -21.08
CA TYR A 145 -18.10 -28.25 -19.86
C TYR A 145 -19.15 -29.33 -20.05
N GLU A 146 -19.40 -30.08 -18.98
CA GLU A 146 -20.40 -31.13 -18.91
C GLU A 146 -21.28 -30.86 -17.69
N PHE A 147 -22.58 -31.12 -17.82
CA PHE A 147 -23.51 -31.05 -16.69
C PHE A 147 -23.91 -32.45 -16.27
N VAL A 148 -23.55 -32.83 -15.04
CA VAL A 148 -23.83 -34.16 -14.49
C VAL A 148 -24.37 -33.98 -13.08
N ASP A 149 -25.58 -34.52 -12.82
CA ASP A 149 -26.20 -34.55 -11.49
C ASP A 149 -26.25 -33.22 -10.73
N GLY A 150 -26.52 -32.12 -11.45
CA GLY A 150 -26.58 -30.77 -10.85
C GLY A 150 -25.24 -30.05 -10.76
N ILE A 151 -24.16 -30.66 -11.24
CA ILE A 151 -22.79 -30.13 -11.17
C ILE A 151 -22.31 -29.76 -12.56
N VAL A 152 -21.77 -28.56 -12.70
CA VAL A 152 -21.06 -28.15 -13.91
C VAL A 152 -19.61 -28.55 -13.77
N LYS A 153 -19.18 -29.54 -14.54
CA LYS A 153 -17.79 -29.96 -14.65
C LYS A 153 -17.14 -29.18 -15.79
N VAL A 154 -16.15 -28.36 -15.45
CA VAL A 154 -15.40 -27.54 -16.40
C VAL A 154 -14.05 -28.20 -16.66
N ASN A 155 -13.82 -28.63 -17.89
CA ASN A 155 -12.59 -29.22 -18.34
C ASN A 155 -11.75 -28.17 -19.07
N THR A 156 -10.46 -28.10 -18.74
CA THR A 156 -9.49 -27.28 -19.45
C THR A 156 -8.43 -28.20 -20.06
N SER A 157 -7.90 -27.86 -21.23
CA SER A 157 -6.94 -28.70 -21.96
C SER A 157 -5.61 -28.94 -21.24
N GLN A 158 -5.35 -28.24 -20.13
CA GLN A 158 -4.06 -28.18 -19.45
C GLN A 158 -4.15 -28.27 -17.90
N SER A 159 -5.33 -28.49 -17.32
CA SER A 159 -5.45 -28.65 -15.86
C SER A 159 -6.56 -29.64 -15.46
N ASN A 160 -6.53 -30.07 -14.20
CA ASN A 160 -7.57 -30.95 -13.65
C ASN A 160 -8.96 -30.30 -13.79
N PRO A 161 -10.01 -31.11 -13.97
CA PRO A 161 -11.36 -30.59 -14.08
C PRO A 161 -11.77 -29.85 -12.81
N ILE A 162 -12.46 -28.72 -13.00
CA ILE A 162 -13.04 -27.92 -11.92
C ILE A 162 -14.52 -28.30 -11.82
N LEU A 163 -15.00 -28.55 -10.61
CA LEU A 163 -16.40 -28.87 -10.34
C LEU A 163 -17.07 -27.63 -9.73
N ILE A 164 -18.20 -27.23 -10.30
CA ILE A 164 -19.02 -26.11 -9.83
C ILE A 164 -20.39 -26.65 -9.44
N LEU A 165 -20.76 -26.49 -8.18
CA LEU A 165 -22.04 -26.88 -7.62
C LEU A 165 -22.81 -25.64 -7.17
N PRO A 166 -23.96 -25.30 -7.80
CA PRO A 166 -24.88 -24.31 -7.25
C PRO A 166 -25.59 -24.89 -6.02
N TYR A 167 -25.43 -24.26 -4.87
CA TYR A 167 -26.06 -24.66 -3.62
C TYR A 167 -26.61 -23.45 -2.87
N ARG A 168 -27.94 -23.42 -2.65
CA ARG A 168 -28.66 -22.25 -2.10
C ARG A 168 -28.39 -21.00 -2.96
N ASP A 169 -27.85 -19.93 -2.40
CA ASP A 169 -27.44 -18.70 -3.09
C ASP A 169 -25.93 -18.61 -3.37
N ILE A 170 -25.18 -19.72 -3.17
CA ILE A 170 -23.72 -19.77 -3.31
C ILE A 170 -23.32 -20.78 -4.41
N LEU A 171 -22.26 -20.47 -5.14
CA LEU A 171 -21.55 -21.41 -6.00
C LEU A 171 -20.36 -21.98 -5.24
N LEU A 172 -20.34 -23.31 -5.10
CA LEU A 172 -19.24 -24.05 -4.51
C LEU A 172 -18.35 -24.59 -5.62
N VAL A 173 -17.05 -24.36 -5.51
CA VAL A 173 -16.07 -24.71 -6.53
C VAL A 173 -14.90 -25.45 -5.89
N SER A 174 -14.59 -26.63 -6.42
CA SER A 174 -13.44 -27.44 -5.98
C SER A 174 -12.97 -28.38 -7.09
N SER A 175 -11.90 -29.14 -6.82
CA SER A 175 -11.36 -30.17 -7.72
C SER A 175 -11.92 -31.58 -7.47
N SER A 176 -12.63 -31.80 -6.36
CA SER A 176 -13.13 -33.12 -5.95
C SER A 176 -14.59 -33.06 -5.52
N MET A 177 -15.31 -34.18 -5.74
CA MET A 177 -16.69 -34.34 -5.29
C MET A 177 -16.77 -34.41 -3.76
N ASP A 178 -15.85 -35.16 -3.13
CA ASP A 178 -15.77 -35.28 -1.67
C ASP A 178 -15.59 -33.91 -1.01
N ASP A 179 -14.80 -33.03 -1.64
CA ASP A 179 -14.52 -31.68 -1.15
C ASP A 179 -15.77 -30.78 -1.26
N LEU A 180 -16.59 -30.93 -2.32
CA LEU A 180 -17.88 -30.23 -2.44
C LEU A 180 -18.90 -30.71 -1.39
N ASP A 181 -18.93 -32.00 -1.08
CA ASP A 181 -19.80 -32.55 -0.05
C ASP A 181 -19.42 -32.04 1.34
N ILE A 182 -18.12 -31.86 1.63
CA ILE A 182 -17.65 -31.19 2.85
C ILE A 182 -18.17 -29.75 2.92
N MET A 183 -18.05 -28.99 1.82
CA MET A 183 -18.51 -27.59 1.79
C MET A 183 -20.02 -27.49 2.01
N LYS A 184 -20.79 -28.37 1.38
CA LYS A 184 -22.25 -28.48 1.57
C LYS A 184 -22.60 -28.81 3.02
N HIS A 185 -21.91 -29.79 3.61
CA HIS A 185 -22.11 -30.17 4.99
C HIS A 185 -21.80 -29.02 5.98
N ASN A 186 -20.80 -28.19 5.69
CA ASN A 186 -20.48 -27.03 6.51
C ASN A 186 -21.61 -25.98 6.50
N LEU A 187 -22.20 -25.71 5.32
CA LEU A 187 -23.35 -24.82 5.17
C LEU A 187 -24.62 -25.38 5.83
N ASP A 188 -24.83 -26.69 5.76
CA ASP A 188 -26.02 -27.35 6.35
C ASP A 188 -26.00 -27.40 7.87
N ASN A 189 -24.82 -27.49 8.49
CA ASN A 189 -24.68 -27.55 9.95
C ASN A 189 -24.63 -26.18 10.63
N GLU A 190 -24.78 -25.08 9.88
CA GLU A 190 -24.61 -23.70 10.37
C GLU A 190 -23.38 -23.56 11.29
N ARG A 191 -22.24 -24.17 10.90
CA ARG A 191 -21.00 -23.93 11.64
C ARG A 191 -20.67 -22.45 11.49
N ASP A 192 -20.81 -21.70 12.57
CA ASP A 192 -20.42 -20.30 12.63
C ASP A 192 -18.88 -20.26 12.56
N ILE A 193 -18.30 -20.05 11.38
CA ILE A 193 -16.83 -19.94 11.17
C ILE A 193 -16.28 -18.60 11.74
N SER A 194 -16.98 -18.06 12.74
CA SER A 194 -16.48 -17.19 13.80
C SER A 194 -15.14 -17.62 14.45
N SER A 195 -14.56 -18.76 14.07
CA SER A 195 -13.33 -19.34 14.63
C SER A 195 -12.01 -18.83 14.04
N PHE A 196 -12.00 -18.05 12.95
CA PHE A 196 -10.78 -17.33 12.58
C PHE A 196 -10.70 -16.05 13.41
N GLU A 197 -9.96 -16.08 14.53
CA GLU A 197 -9.56 -14.86 15.23
C GLU A 197 -8.68 -14.03 14.28
N TRP A 198 -9.24 -12.95 13.76
CA TRP A 198 -8.55 -12.00 12.89
C TRP A 198 -7.60 -11.14 13.71
N LEU A 199 -6.35 -11.07 13.27
CA LEU A 199 -5.29 -10.30 13.94
C LEU A 199 -5.37 -8.79 13.60
N VAL A 200 -6.00 -8.43 12.48
CA VAL A 200 -6.05 -7.08 11.93
C VAL A 200 -7.47 -6.73 11.46
N GLN A 201 -8.09 -5.75 12.13
CA GLN A 201 -9.30 -5.05 11.68
C GLN A 201 -10.41 -5.98 11.14
N GLY A 202 -10.96 -6.82 12.00
CA GLY A 202 -11.99 -7.83 11.65
C GLY A 202 -13.34 -7.30 11.13
N GLU A 203 -13.48 -5.99 10.92
CA GLU A 203 -14.65 -5.33 10.32
C GLU A 203 -14.41 -4.95 8.84
N TRP A 204 -13.20 -5.15 8.31
CA TRP A 204 -12.87 -4.74 6.93
C TRP A 204 -13.33 -5.78 5.91
N SER A 205 -13.74 -5.29 4.73
CA SER A 205 -14.43 -6.10 3.72
C SER A 205 -13.53 -7.11 3.01
N GLY A 206 -12.23 -6.84 2.87
CA GLY A 206 -11.30 -7.73 2.18
C GLY A 206 -10.19 -8.24 3.10
N ARG A 207 -9.87 -9.53 3.03
CA ARG A 207 -8.93 -10.20 3.93
C ARG A 207 -8.16 -11.29 3.21
N LEU A 208 -6.89 -11.40 3.57
CA LEU A 208 -5.99 -12.45 3.17
C LEU A 208 -5.23 -12.91 4.41
N ARG A 209 -5.33 -14.19 4.75
CA ARG A 209 -4.54 -14.82 5.79
C ARG A 209 -3.74 -15.96 5.19
N CYS A 210 -2.48 -16.06 5.56
CA CYS A 210 -1.66 -17.20 5.19
C CYS A 210 -0.95 -17.77 6.41
N ASN A 211 -0.79 -19.08 6.40
CA ASN A 211 0.17 -19.77 7.24
C ASN A 211 1.19 -20.42 6.32
N VAL A 212 2.47 -20.17 6.55
CA VAL A 212 3.56 -20.79 5.79
C VAL A 212 4.41 -21.67 6.70
N PRO A 213 5.24 -22.58 6.15
CA PRO A 213 6.11 -23.43 6.96
C PRO A 213 6.94 -22.62 7.96
N ALA A 214 7.26 -23.24 9.11
CA ALA A 214 7.85 -22.60 10.30
C ALA A 214 6.87 -21.74 11.13
N ASN A 215 5.55 -21.95 11.00
CA ASN A 215 4.49 -21.30 11.78
C ASN A 215 4.47 -19.77 11.63
N ILE A 216 4.81 -19.29 10.43
CA ILE A 216 4.73 -17.87 10.11
C ILE A 216 3.32 -17.59 9.63
N GLN A 217 2.65 -16.68 10.32
CA GLN A 217 1.30 -16.25 9.99
C GLN A 217 1.35 -14.85 9.42
N GLY A 218 0.80 -14.67 8.21
CA GLY A 218 0.59 -13.36 7.61
C GLY A 218 -0.89 -13.05 7.54
N GLU A 219 -1.26 -11.82 7.86
CA GLU A 219 -2.61 -11.30 7.66
C GLU A 219 -2.54 -9.94 6.97
N LEU A 220 -3.36 -9.76 5.94
CA LEU A 220 -3.56 -8.53 5.21
C LEU A 220 -5.07 -8.27 5.18
N ALA A 221 -5.50 -7.14 5.71
CA ALA A 221 -6.88 -6.68 5.63
C ALA A 221 -6.92 -5.41 4.79
N TRP A 222 -7.98 -5.24 4.00
CA TRP A 222 -8.23 -4.01 3.25
C TRP A 222 -9.71 -3.63 3.19
N ILE A 223 -9.96 -2.35 2.99
CA ILE A 223 -11.24 -1.79 2.61
C ILE A 223 -11.02 -0.86 1.44
N CYS A 224 -11.86 -0.99 0.43
CA CYS A 224 -11.79 -0.21 -0.79
C CYS A 224 -13.16 0.40 -1.09
N ASP A 225 -13.15 1.65 -1.51
CA ASP A 225 -14.29 2.35 -2.09
C ASP A 225 -13.87 3.01 -3.42
N ASP A 226 -14.79 3.74 -4.06
CA ASP A 226 -14.58 4.38 -5.35
C ASP A 226 -13.44 5.44 -5.36
N GLU A 227 -12.95 5.85 -4.19
CA GLU A 227 -11.97 6.92 -4.04
C GLU A 227 -10.67 6.48 -3.37
N LYS A 228 -10.71 5.47 -2.50
CA LYS A 228 -9.55 5.05 -1.70
C LYS A 228 -9.51 3.55 -1.41
N LEU A 229 -8.29 3.05 -1.27
CA LEU A 229 -7.95 1.77 -0.68
C LEU A 229 -7.17 1.98 0.61
N ASN A 230 -7.64 1.39 1.69
CA ASN A 230 -6.89 1.26 2.92
C ASN A 230 -6.51 -0.21 3.09
N ALA A 231 -5.24 -0.47 3.37
CA ALA A 231 -4.75 -1.80 3.66
C ALA A 231 -3.86 -1.78 4.91
N LYS A 232 -3.93 -2.85 5.70
CA LYS A 232 -3.10 -3.07 6.88
C LYS A 232 -2.65 -4.51 6.89
N TRP A 233 -1.41 -4.74 7.27
CA TRP A 233 -0.90 -6.09 7.39
C TRP A 233 -0.15 -6.30 8.70
N LYS A 234 -0.08 -7.57 9.06
CA LYS A 234 0.64 -8.08 10.21
C LYS A 234 1.24 -9.43 9.88
N ILE A 235 2.48 -9.64 10.27
CA ILE A 235 3.19 -10.92 10.15
C ILE A 235 3.63 -11.35 11.55
N GLN A 236 3.48 -12.63 11.88
CA GLN A 236 3.88 -13.21 13.16
C GLN A 236 4.79 -14.41 12.91
N GLY A 237 5.73 -14.65 13.83
CA GLY A 237 6.62 -15.82 13.78
C GLY A 237 7.81 -15.67 12.85
N ILE A 238 7.95 -14.53 12.15
CA ILE A 238 9.09 -14.27 11.27
C ILE A 238 10.39 -14.06 12.05
N GLU A 239 10.30 -13.72 13.35
CA GLU A 239 11.44 -13.41 14.21
C GLU A 239 12.44 -14.56 14.29
N GLY A 240 11.97 -15.81 14.19
CA GLY A 240 12.82 -17.01 14.17
C GLY A 240 13.57 -17.23 12.87
N LEU A 241 13.16 -16.59 11.77
CA LEU A 241 13.85 -16.66 10.47
C LEU A 241 14.84 -15.51 10.25
N LEU A 242 14.74 -14.46 11.05
CA LEU A 242 15.59 -13.29 10.93
C LEU A 242 16.92 -13.55 11.63
N SER A 243 18.02 -13.18 10.97
CA SER A 243 19.32 -13.18 11.61
C SER A 243 19.32 -12.22 12.82
N LYS A 244 20.23 -12.40 13.78
CA LYS A 244 20.37 -11.46 14.92
C LYS A 244 20.56 -10.00 14.47
N GLU A 245 21.13 -9.79 13.29
CA GLU A 245 21.34 -8.48 12.65
C GLU A 245 20.04 -7.91 12.04
N GLN A 246 19.13 -8.77 11.59
CA GLN A 246 17.80 -8.39 11.10
C GLN A 246 16.78 -8.21 12.25
N VAL A 247 17.00 -8.86 13.39
CA VAL A 247 16.23 -8.60 14.63
C VAL A 247 16.63 -7.28 15.29
N SER A 248 17.85 -6.77 15.02
CA SER A 248 18.31 -5.45 15.49
C SER A 248 17.83 -4.26 14.65
N LEU A 249 16.77 -4.43 13.86
CA LEU A 249 16.15 -3.34 13.11
C LEU A 249 15.71 -2.20 14.04
N PRO A 250 15.70 -0.95 13.54
CA PRO A 250 15.36 0.21 14.35
C PRO A 250 13.99 0.01 14.99
N ARG A 251 13.90 0.39 16.26
CA ARG A 251 12.58 0.54 16.88
C ARG A 251 11.86 1.67 16.15
N PRO A 252 10.54 1.56 15.94
CA PRO A 252 9.81 2.67 15.35
C PRO A 252 9.99 3.90 16.23
N GLU A 253 10.47 4.97 15.61
CA GLU A 253 10.65 6.25 16.28
C GLU A 253 9.47 7.15 15.95
N LYS A 254 9.10 7.99 16.92
CA LYS A 254 8.07 8.98 16.72
C LYS A 254 8.55 10.05 15.76
N TRP A 255 7.77 10.33 14.73
CA TRP A 255 8.04 11.42 13.79
C TRP A 255 7.46 12.72 14.34
N SER A 256 8.27 13.42 15.13
CA SER A 256 7.93 14.71 15.73
C SER A 256 9.13 15.63 15.67
N GLY A 257 8.96 16.80 15.06
CA GLY A 257 10.03 17.78 14.88
C GLY A 257 9.64 18.83 13.85
N ASN A 258 10.43 19.89 13.76
CA ASN A 258 10.24 20.99 12.82
C ASN A 258 10.82 20.63 11.44
N TYR A 259 10.35 19.53 10.84
CA TYR A 259 10.71 19.19 9.47
C TYR A 259 9.99 20.10 8.49
N ILE A 260 10.66 20.41 7.39
CA ILE A 260 10.17 21.31 6.35
C ILE A 260 9.99 20.49 5.07
N LEU A 261 8.75 20.35 4.60
CA LEU A 261 8.44 19.72 3.33
C LEU A 261 8.09 20.80 2.29
N PRO A 262 8.51 20.67 1.02
CA PRO A 262 8.08 21.58 -0.02
C PRO A 262 6.55 21.62 -0.11
N SER A 263 5.98 22.80 -0.35
CA SER A 263 4.52 22.98 -0.49
C SER A 263 3.92 22.16 -1.64
N GLN A 264 4.71 21.88 -2.67
CA GLN A 264 4.42 20.92 -3.75
C GLN A 264 5.42 19.76 -3.66
N SER A 265 5.19 18.81 -2.76
CA SER A 265 6.01 17.60 -2.68
C SER A 265 5.43 16.49 -3.56
N SER A 266 6.27 15.94 -4.43
CA SER A 266 5.93 14.80 -5.28
C SER A 266 6.20 13.47 -4.57
N LEU A 267 7.24 13.45 -3.74
CA LEU A 267 7.65 12.29 -2.97
C LEU A 267 8.27 12.77 -1.66
N ALA A 268 7.81 12.22 -0.54
CA ALA A 268 8.48 12.36 0.74
C ALA A 268 8.71 10.97 1.34
N LEU A 269 9.91 10.72 1.83
CA LEU A 269 10.31 9.47 2.46
C LEU A 269 10.90 9.79 3.82
N GLY A 270 10.49 9.08 4.86
CA GLY A 270 11.15 9.09 6.15
C GLY A 270 11.66 7.70 6.49
N LEU A 271 12.90 7.61 6.94
CA LEU A 271 13.47 6.36 7.43
C LEU A 271 14.39 6.59 8.62
N THR A 272 14.48 5.57 9.48
CA THR A 272 15.48 5.54 10.55
C THR A 272 16.68 4.73 10.09
N MET A 273 17.78 5.41 9.81
CA MET A 273 19.03 4.80 9.34
C MET A 273 19.75 4.12 10.50
N ILE A 274 20.12 2.86 10.31
CA ILE A 274 20.96 2.09 11.24
C ILE A 274 22.25 1.65 10.57
N ASP A 275 23.28 1.40 11.38
CA ASP A 275 24.50 0.82 10.87
C ASP A 275 24.26 -0.57 10.33
N THR A 276 24.50 -0.74 9.04
CA THR A 276 24.55 -2.05 8.41
C THR A 276 25.87 -2.17 7.65
N PRO A 277 26.40 -3.39 7.46
CA PRO A 277 27.56 -3.61 6.61
C PRO A 277 27.37 -3.06 5.18
N GLN A 278 26.14 -3.08 4.67
CA GLN A 278 25.78 -2.53 3.36
C GLN A 278 25.86 -1.00 3.36
N LEU A 279 25.32 -0.35 4.41
CA LEU A 279 25.43 1.10 4.58
C LEU A 279 26.90 1.52 4.67
N ALA A 280 27.71 0.86 5.51
CA ALA A 280 29.12 1.18 5.67
C ALA A 280 29.91 1.13 4.34
N LYS A 281 29.63 0.13 3.49
CA LYS A 281 30.22 0.03 2.15
C LYS A 281 29.81 1.20 1.25
N GLY A 282 28.53 1.57 1.23
CA GLY A 282 28.03 2.71 0.46
C GLY A 282 28.61 4.05 0.94
N VAL A 283 28.70 4.22 2.27
CA VAL A 283 29.24 5.42 2.92
C VAL A 283 30.70 5.65 2.56
N SER A 284 31.50 4.60 2.42
CA SER A 284 32.92 4.74 2.08
C SER A 284 33.12 5.45 0.73
N SER A 285 32.26 5.16 -0.26
CA SER A 285 32.28 5.82 -1.56
C SER A 285 31.85 7.29 -1.45
N LEU A 286 30.71 7.54 -0.79
CA LEU A 286 30.17 8.89 -0.60
C LEU A 286 31.13 9.79 0.21
N ALA A 287 31.75 9.23 1.24
CA ALA A 287 32.77 9.87 2.07
C ALA A 287 33.94 10.35 1.22
N GLY A 288 34.43 9.53 0.28
CA GLY A 288 35.47 9.93 -0.67
C GLY A 288 35.06 11.14 -1.52
N THR A 289 33.84 11.11 -2.07
CA THR A 289 33.30 12.22 -2.87
C THR A 289 33.16 13.50 -2.06
N LEU A 290 32.58 13.43 -0.86
CA LEU A 290 32.39 14.58 0.03
C LEU A 290 33.68 15.01 0.73
N GLY A 291 34.71 14.16 0.72
CA GLY A 291 35.97 14.36 1.42
C GLY A 291 35.91 14.17 2.93
N VAL A 292 34.79 13.69 3.44
CA VAL A 292 34.55 13.48 4.87
C VAL A 292 35.13 12.13 5.28
N ASN A 293 35.54 12.00 6.54
CA ASN A 293 35.95 10.70 7.07
C ASN A 293 34.77 9.70 7.01
N PRO A 294 34.97 8.46 6.52
CA PRO A 294 33.89 7.48 6.40
C PRO A 294 33.16 7.15 7.70
N ASP A 295 33.87 7.05 8.82
CA ASP A 295 33.29 6.73 10.13
C ASP A 295 32.44 7.91 10.63
N LYS A 296 32.93 9.14 10.46
CA LYS A 296 32.15 10.36 10.77
C LYS A 296 30.91 10.49 9.90
N LEU A 297 31.01 10.21 8.62
CA LEU A 297 29.85 10.25 7.71
C LEU A 297 28.86 9.14 8.05
N LEU A 298 29.33 7.95 8.42
CA LEU A 298 28.46 6.87 8.87
C LEU A 298 27.71 7.27 10.13
N GLU A 299 28.41 7.84 11.12
CA GLU A 299 27.79 8.38 12.34
C GLU A 299 26.76 9.46 12.04
N PHE A 300 27.07 10.37 11.11
CA PHE A 300 26.14 11.42 10.67
C PHE A 300 24.90 10.85 9.98
N LEU A 301 24.99 9.73 9.28
CA LEU A 301 23.82 9.17 8.61
C LEU A 301 22.87 8.45 9.58
N ARG A 302 23.32 8.04 10.77
CA ARG A 302 22.52 7.31 11.77
C ARG A 302 21.33 8.13 12.29
N GLY A 303 20.22 7.44 12.52
CA GLY A 303 18.97 8.01 13.06
C GLY A 303 17.99 8.41 11.97
N GLN A 304 16.92 9.12 12.35
CA GLN A 304 15.91 9.58 11.41
C GLN A 304 16.52 10.45 10.31
N VAL A 305 15.99 10.29 9.10
CA VAL A 305 16.27 11.09 7.90
C VAL A 305 14.96 11.27 7.14
N ILE A 306 14.68 12.49 6.68
CA ILE A 306 13.64 12.75 5.68
C ILE A 306 14.31 13.10 4.36
N PHE A 307 13.83 12.48 3.28
CA PHE A 307 14.09 12.89 1.91
C PHE A 307 12.79 13.43 1.31
N SER A 308 12.86 14.56 0.62
CA SER A 308 11.74 15.08 -0.16
C SER A 308 12.16 15.51 -1.56
N LEU A 309 11.34 15.14 -2.54
CA LEU A 309 11.35 15.61 -3.91
C LEU A 309 10.15 16.55 -4.11
N GLY A 310 10.40 17.71 -4.69
CA GLY A 310 9.38 18.70 -5.00
C GLY A 310 9.86 20.13 -4.77
N GLY A 311 8.93 21.08 -4.82
CA GLY A 311 9.28 22.50 -4.86
C GLY A 311 10.10 22.84 -6.11
N GLU A 312 11.01 23.82 -5.97
CA GLU A 312 11.81 24.33 -7.09
C GLU A 312 13.29 24.39 -6.74
N ALA A 313 14.13 24.03 -7.70
CA ALA A 313 15.57 24.21 -7.68
C ALA A 313 16.04 24.80 -9.01
N ASN A 314 16.84 25.86 -8.93
CA ASN A 314 17.48 26.41 -10.12
C ASN A 314 18.79 25.67 -10.35
N VAL A 315 19.01 25.20 -11.58
CA VAL A 315 20.31 24.69 -12.04
C VAL A 315 20.63 25.43 -13.33
N PHE A 316 21.52 26.41 -13.23
CA PHE A 316 21.78 27.43 -14.25
C PHE A 316 20.50 28.16 -14.69
N THR A 317 20.04 27.89 -15.90
CA THR A 317 18.82 28.49 -16.49
C THR A 317 17.61 27.56 -16.39
N PHE A 318 17.77 26.36 -15.84
CA PHE A 318 16.71 25.36 -15.76
C PHE A 318 16.08 25.37 -14.37
N ASN A 319 14.74 25.40 -14.36
CA ASN A 319 13.97 25.16 -13.15
C ASN A 319 13.63 23.66 -13.10
N LEU A 320 14.08 23.01 -12.03
CA LEU A 320 13.98 21.58 -11.79
C LEU A 320 13.26 21.32 -10.47
N PRO A 321 12.66 20.12 -10.28
CA PRO A 321 12.18 19.75 -8.96
C PRO A 321 13.32 19.75 -7.94
N GLY A 322 13.06 20.32 -6.77
CA GLY A 322 14.01 20.36 -5.67
C GLY A 322 14.17 19.02 -4.96
N VAL A 323 15.34 18.80 -4.39
CA VAL A 323 15.67 17.64 -3.57
C VAL A 323 16.22 18.14 -2.25
N LEU A 324 15.63 17.67 -1.14
CA LEU A 324 16.06 18.04 0.21
C LEU A 324 16.18 16.81 1.09
N PHE A 325 17.30 16.72 1.80
CA PHE A 325 17.53 15.79 2.89
C PHE A 325 17.59 16.54 4.21
N GLN A 326 16.94 15.99 5.23
CA GLN A 326 16.84 16.56 6.57
C GLN A 326 17.31 15.53 7.60
N PHE A 327 18.30 15.92 8.39
CA PHE A 327 18.93 15.09 9.40
C PHE A 327 18.74 15.75 10.78
N PRO A 328 17.72 15.35 11.54
CA PRO A 328 17.47 15.91 12.87
C PRO A 328 18.58 15.55 13.86
N ASN A 329 18.84 16.41 14.84
CA ASN A 329 19.68 16.13 16.01
C ASN A 329 21.12 15.69 15.71
N ARG A 330 21.73 16.17 14.62
CA ARG A 330 23.15 15.90 14.31
C ARG A 330 24.12 16.77 15.09
N LYS A 331 23.64 17.82 15.75
CA LYS A 331 24.42 18.68 16.66
C LYS A 331 25.73 19.15 16.01
N GLU A 332 26.82 19.18 16.78
CA GLU A 332 28.14 19.59 16.31
C GLU A 332 28.67 18.73 15.15
N LEU A 333 28.31 17.45 15.06
CA LEU A 333 28.72 16.60 13.93
C LEU A 333 28.13 17.10 12.61
N GLY A 334 26.87 17.56 12.63
CA GLY A 334 26.22 18.16 11.47
C GLY A 334 26.92 19.45 11.03
N LYS A 335 27.24 20.33 11.99
CA LYS A 335 27.97 21.58 11.75
C LYS A 335 29.35 21.33 11.15
N GLU A 336 30.11 20.40 11.75
CA GLU A 336 31.44 20.03 11.27
C GLU A 336 31.41 19.54 9.82
N ILE A 337 30.46 18.65 9.47
CA ILE A 337 30.35 18.10 8.12
C ILE A 337 29.95 19.18 7.11
N VAL A 338 28.98 20.02 7.45
CA VAL A 338 28.52 21.11 6.56
C VAL A 338 29.65 22.09 6.29
N ASP A 339 30.32 22.59 7.32
CA ASP A 339 31.43 23.53 7.14
C ASP A 339 32.58 22.89 6.37
N TYR A 340 32.89 21.63 6.65
CA TYR A 340 33.92 20.91 5.91
C TYR A 340 33.62 20.82 4.41
N ILE A 341 32.37 20.51 4.02
CA ILE A 341 31.97 20.45 2.61
C ILE A 341 32.11 21.82 1.95
N TRP A 342 31.69 22.89 2.63
CA TRP A 342 31.85 24.25 2.14
C TRP A 342 33.32 24.61 1.90
N GLU A 343 34.17 24.38 2.89
CA GLU A 343 35.57 24.80 2.88
C GLU A 343 36.45 23.96 1.95
N ASN A 344 36.15 22.66 1.79
CA ASN A 344 37.05 21.73 1.11
C ASN A 344 36.53 21.21 -0.23
N ARG A 345 35.23 21.32 -0.52
CA ARG A 345 34.64 20.85 -1.80
C ARG A 345 34.06 21.97 -2.63
N LEU A 346 33.42 22.94 -1.99
CA LEU A 346 32.70 24.00 -2.70
C LEU A 346 33.48 25.33 -2.76
N GLN A 347 34.58 25.46 -2.03
CA GLN A 347 35.44 26.65 -2.04
C GLN A 347 35.88 27.05 -3.46
N SER A 348 36.09 26.07 -4.34
CA SER A 348 36.49 26.28 -5.74
C SER A 348 35.43 26.99 -6.58
N LEU A 349 34.16 27.02 -6.13
CA LEU A 349 33.08 27.66 -6.86
C LEU A 349 33.13 29.20 -6.75
N LEU A 350 33.86 29.77 -5.78
CA LEU A 350 33.98 31.22 -5.57
C LEU A 350 32.62 31.97 -5.50
N ILE A 351 31.57 31.27 -5.06
CA ILE A 351 30.23 31.84 -4.91
C ILE A 351 30.02 32.24 -3.45
N ASN A 352 29.49 33.45 -3.22
CA ASN A 352 29.11 33.89 -1.89
C ASN A 352 27.88 33.12 -1.41
N ARG A 353 28.02 32.39 -0.31
CA ARG A 353 26.90 31.78 0.42
C ARG A 353 26.17 32.83 1.26
N SER A 354 24.86 32.78 1.28
CA SER A 354 24.03 33.56 2.19
C SER A 354 23.70 32.74 3.45
N PRO A 355 23.63 33.35 4.64
CA PRO A 355 23.20 32.64 5.84
C PRO A 355 21.73 32.19 5.70
N LEU A 356 21.39 31.07 6.33
CA LEU A 356 20.02 30.59 6.44
C LEU A 356 19.51 30.86 7.85
N GLU A 357 18.34 31.51 7.98
CA GLU A 357 17.77 31.84 9.28
C GLU A 357 17.47 30.57 10.09
N GLY A 358 17.84 30.57 11.38
CA GLY A 358 17.68 29.42 12.27
C GLY A 358 18.81 28.37 12.21
N PHE A 359 19.85 28.60 11.40
CA PHE A 359 21.02 27.71 11.30
C PHE A 359 22.32 28.45 11.63
N GLU A 360 23.15 27.85 12.49
CA GLU A 360 24.40 28.46 12.97
C GLU A 360 25.60 28.18 12.06
N SER A 361 25.54 27.13 11.23
CA SER A 361 26.62 26.69 10.34
C SER A 361 26.11 26.52 8.90
N GLY A 362 27.00 26.77 7.92
CA GLY A 362 26.71 26.65 6.50
C GLY A 362 25.93 27.83 5.90
N GLY A 363 24.97 27.53 5.00
CA GLY A 363 24.16 28.51 4.31
C GLY A 363 23.56 28.00 2.99
N VAL A 364 23.15 28.95 2.14
CA VAL A 364 22.52 28.70 0.85
C VAL A 364 23.21 29.44 -0.29
N ILE A 365 23.12 28.89 -1.49
CA ILE A 365 23.46 29.54 -2.76
C ILE A 365 22.21 29.48 -3.63
N GLU A 366 21.88 30.56 -4.34
CA GLU A 366 20.76 30.57 -5.30
C GLU A 366 21.22 30.51 -6.76
N LEU A 367 22.39 31.05 -7.06
CA LEU A 367 22.94 31.10 -8.41
C LEU A 367 24.41 30.66 -8.42
N PRO A 368 24.82 29.86 -9.43
CA PRO A 368 24.03 29.38 -10.55
C PRO A 368 23.17 28.16 -10.18
N VAL A 369 23.32 27.60 -8.98
CA VAL A 369 22.57 26.42 -8.53
C VAL A 369 21.95 26.71 -7.17
N SER A 370 20.66 26.45 -7.01
CA SER A 370 19.98 26.47 -5.73
C SER A 370 20.47 25.29 -4.88
N LEU A 371 21.38 25.58 -3.94
CA LEU A 371 22.04 24.61 -3.07
C LEU A 371 21.88 25.07 -1.62
N VAL A 372 21.46 24.14 -0.76
CA VAL A 372 21.33 24.33 0.68
C VAL A 372 22.22 23.32 1.39
N LEU A 373 23.13 23.82 2.22
CA LEU A 373 23.96 23.03 3.12
C LEU A 373 24.07 23.83 4.41
N ALA A 374 23.20 23.56 5.37
CA ALA A 374 23.09 24.31 6.61
C ALA A 374 22.87 23.38 7.80
N SER A 375 23.40 23.73 8.97
CA SER A 375 23.29 22.89 10.17
C SER A 375 23.08 23.71 11.43
N SER A 376 22.20 23.21 12.29
CA SER A 376 21.93 23.65 13.64
C SER A 376 22.01 22.52 14.65
N GLU A 377 21.84 22.83 15.94
CA GLU A 377 21.75 21.77 16.95
C GLU A 377 20.59 20.80 16.69
N GLU A 378 19.46 21.31 16.19
CA GLU A 378 18.23 20.55 15.97
C GLU A 378 18.14 19.90 14.59
N MET A 379 18.75 20.49 13.55
CA MET A 379 18.53 20.05 12.17
C MET A 379 19.75 20.29 11.28
N THR A 380 20.03 19.36 10.38
CA THR A 380 20.95 19.59 9.25
C THR A 380 20.21 19.40 7.94
N LEU A 381 20.30 20.39 7.06
CA LEU A 381 19.69 20.42 5.73
C LEU A 381 20.76 20.26 4.66
N LEU A 382 20.57 19.30 3.75
CA LEU A 382 21.41 19.11 2.58
C LEU A 382 20.52 18.94 1.35
N GLY A 383 20.66 19.77 0.32
CA GLY A 383 19.77 19.64 -0.83
C GLY A 383 20.05 20.59 -1.98
N LEU A 384 19.53 20.23 -3.15
CA LEU A 384 19.41 21.11 -4.31
C LEU A 384 17.98 21.63 -4.33
N ILE A 385 17.74 22.77 -3.69
CA ILE A 385 16.42 23.36 -3.52
C ILE A 385 16.56 24.86 -3.29
N SER A 386 15.63 25.65 -3.82
CA SER A 386 15.60 27.10 -3.60
C SER A 386 15.28 27.43 -2.14
N ASN A 387 15.83 28.55 -1.67
CA ASN A 387 15.53 29.08 -0.34
C ASN A 387 14.05 29.43 -0.20
N ASP A 388 13.41 29.91 -1.28
CA ASP A 388 11.96 30.19 -1.28
C ASP A 388 11.14 28.93 -0.97
N ALA A 389 11.49 27.78 -1.57
CA ALA A 389 10.82 26.52 -1.30
C ALA A 389 11.04 26.00 0.13
N ILE A 390 12.13 26.39 0.81
CA ILE A 390 12.36 26.10 2.23
C ILE A 390 11.54 27.05 3.11
N LEU A 391 11.61 28.36 2.86
CA LEU A 391 10.92 29.39 3.66
C LEU A 391 9.40 29.26 3.59
N ASN A 392 8.86 28.92 2.42
CA ASN A 392 7.44 28.70 2.18
C ASN A 392 7.04 27.22 2.35
N GLY A 393 7.94 26.38 2.87
CA GLY A 393 7.68 24.98 3.13
C GLY A 393 6.62 24.77 4.21
N LEU A 394 6.03 23.59 4.21
CA LEU A 394 5.04 23.14 5.17
C LEU A 394 5.72 22.32 6.27
N THR A 395 5.26 22.48 7.50
CA THR A 395 5.65 21.61 8.61
C THR A 395 5.09 20.20 8.43
N LEU A 396 5.75 19.18 9.01
CA LEU A 396 5.33 17.78 8.87
C LEU A 396 3.87 17.52 9.26
N ASP A 397 3.37 18.18 10.30
CA ASP A 397 1.98 18.08 10.77
C ASP A 397 0.96 18.64 9.77
N ARG A 398 1.34 19.67 9.01
CA ARG A 398 0.49 20.27 7.98
C ARG A 398 0.56 19.50 6.66
N ALA A 399 1.75 19.10 6.26
CA ALA A 399 1.98 18.38 5.01
C ALA A 399 1.51 16.93 5.08
N LEU A 400 1.85 16.23 6.17
CA LEU A 400 1.59 14.80 6.34
C LEU A 400 0.99 14.49 7.73
N PRO A 401 -0.30 14.84 7.96
CA PRO A 401 -1.00 14.50 9.20
C PRO A 401 -1.02 12.99 9.49
N ALA A 402 -0.91 12.16 8.44
CA ALA A 402 -0.84 10.71 8.57
C ALA A 402 0.45 10.22 9.25
N VAL A 403 1.53 11.01 9.23
CA VAL A 403 2.84 10.68 9.81
C VAL A 403 3.05 11.37 11.14
N ALA A 404 2.64 12.63 11.24
CA ALA A 404 2.96 13.48 12.37
C ALA A 404 2.51 12.89 13.72
N GLY A 405 3.47 12.71 14.63
CA GLY A 405 3.25 12.18 15.96
C GLY A 405 3.02 10.67 16.03
N LYS A 406 3.10 9.95 14.91
CA LYS A 406 3.05 8.48 14.87
C LYS A 406 4.45 7.87 14.83
N GLU A 407 4.53 6.58 15.14
CA GLU A 407 5.77 5.83 15.18
C GLU A 407 5.91 4.97 13.92
N TYR A 408 6.98 5.16 13.15
CA TYR A 408 7.29 4.35 11.97
C TYR A 408 8.81 4.14 11.87
N ILE A 409 9.22 2.96 11.42
CA ILE A 409 10.61 2.71 10.99
C ILE A 409 10.88 3.31 9.62
N PHE A 410 9.84 3.34 8.78
CA PHE A 410 9.85 3.85 7.42
C PHE A 410 8.45 4.35 7.05
N TRP A 411 8.37 5.45 6.31
CA TRP A 411 7.15 5.87 5.64
C TRP A 411 7.47 6.49 4.29
N ALA A 412 6.51 6.41 3.38
CA ALA A 412 6.55 7.00 2.06
C ALA A 412 5.23 7.68 1.75
N ASP A 413 5.31 8.88 1.21
CA ASP A 413 4.19 9.64 0.69
C ASP A 413 4.47 10.02 -0.76
N VAL A 414 3.58 9.65 -1.66
CA VAL A 414 3.81 9.68 -3.10
C VAL A 414 2.62 10.31 -3.79
N ASP A 415 2.81 11.47 -4.41
CA ASP A 415 1.85 12.04 -5.35
C ASP A 415 2.29 11.71 -6.78
N PHE A 416 1.64 10.72 -7.38
CA PHE A 416 2.01 10.25 -8.71
C PHE A 416 1.78 11.30 -9.81
N ARG A 417 0.83 12.22 -9.63
CA ARG A 417 0.60 13.32 -10.57
C ARG A 417 1.74 14.32 -10.51
N SER A 418 2.18 14.67 -9.30
CA SER A 418 3.31 15.57 -9.11
C SER A 418 4.63 14.94 -9.59
N ILE A 419 4.84 13.62 -9.36
CA ILE A 419 5.96 12.88 -9.95
C ILE A 419 5.93 12.92 -11.48
N ALA A 420 4.76 12.72 -12.09
CA ALA A 420 4.62 12.80 -13.55
C ALA A 420 5.03 14.19 -14.06
N ALA A 421 4.60 15.26 -13.40
CA ALA A 421 4.98 16.63 -13.74
C ALA A 421 6.49 16.88 -13.57
N ASP A 422 7.11 16.34 -12.53
CA ASP A 422 8.55 16.44 -12.28
C ASP A 422 9.38 15.72 -13.36
N ILE A 423 8.95 14.53 -13.78
CA ILE A 423 9.58 13.80 -14.89
C ILE A 423 9.44 14.61 -16.19
N GLU A 424 8.27 15.20 -16.45
CA GLU A 424 8.05 16.06 -17.63
C GLU A 424 8.97 17.29 -17.62
N ARG A 425 9.16 17.94 -16.47
CA ARG A 425 10.11 19.05 -16.29
C ARG A 425 11.54 18.60 -16.62
N LEU A 426 11.98 17.46 -16.10
CA LEU A 426 13.31 16.91 -16.41
C LEU A 426 13.50 16.60 -17.91
N LEU A 427 12.48 16.03 -18.57
CA LEU A 427 12.51 15.75 -20.00
C LEU A 427 12.57 17.03 -20.86
N SER A 428 12.00 18.14 -20.37
CA SER A 428 12.04 19.43 -21.06
C SER A 428 13.48 19.99 -21.16
N VAL A 429 14.31 19.74 -20.14
CA VAL A 429 15.72 20.13 -20.12
C VAL A 429 16.49 19.40 -21.22
N ASN A 430 16.26 18.09 -21.38
CA ASN A 430 16.92 17.31 -22.44
C ASN A 430 16.57 17.85 -23.84
N LYS A 431 15.32 18.27 -24.07
CA LYS A 431 14.92 18.88 -25.36
C LYS A 431 15.74 20.14 -25.66
N ALA A 432 15.99 20.98 -24.65
CA ALA A 432 16.78 22.20 -24.78
C ALA A 432 18.26 21.95 -25.14
N PHE A 433 18.81 20.80 -24.72
CA PHE A 433 20.18 20.40 -25.06
C PHE A 433 20.29 19.57 -26.35
N SER A 434 19.21 18.89 -26.77
CA SER A 434 19.18 18.05 -27.97
C SER A 434 19.12 18.81 -29.30
N THR A 435 18.88 20.14 -29.28
CA THR A 435 18.84 20.97 -30.51
C THR A 435 20.20 21.11 -31.22
N GLN A 436 21.29 20.60 -30.62
CA GLN A 436 22.62 20.49 -31.27
C GLN A 436 22.98 19.06 -31.71
N VAL A 437 22.12 18.07 -31.49
CA VAL A 437 22.31 16.72 -32.00
C VAL A 437 21.67 16.63 -33.38
N SER A 438 22.49 16.36 -34.40
CA SER A 438 22.10 16.22 -35.79
C SER A 438 20.82 15.39 -35.97
N ALA A 439 19.96 15.89 -36.87
CA ALA A 439 18.67 15.34 -37.26
C ALA A 439 18.61 13.80 -37.31
N GLY A 440 17.57 13.22 -36.69
CA GLY A 440 17.14 11.84 -36.97
C GLY A 440 16.53 11.04 -35.81
N ILE A 441 16.56 11.54 -34.57
CA ILE A 441 16.02 10.77 -33.43
C ILE A 441 14.69 11.39 -32.99
N ASP A 442 13.58 10.72 -33.32
CA ASP A 442 12.28 11.06 -32.75
C ASP A 442 12.25 10.66 -31.26
N ILE A 443 12.50 11.63 -30.40
CA ILE A 443 12.57 11.46 -28.93
C ILE A 443 11.27 10.83 -28.40
N ARG A 444 10.12 11.05 -29.06
CA ARG A 444 8.85 10.43 -28.66
C ARG A 444 8.83 8.92 -28.91
N GLU A 445 9.47 8.45 -29.98
CA GLU A 445 9.48 7.03 -30.32
C GLU A 445 10.38 6.24 -29.36
N ASN A 446 11.57 6.78 -29.05
CA ASN A 446 12.53 6.19 -28.11
C ASN A 446 12.08 6.21 -26.64
N PHE A 447 11.31 7.22 -26.24
CA PHE A 447 10.76 7.33 -24.88
C PHE A 447 9.25 7.04 -24.81
N SER A 448 8.68 6.41 -25.84
CA SER A 448 7.23 6.09 -25.90
C SER A 448 6.73 5.34 -24.66
N LYS A 449 7.54 4.42 -24.13
CA LYS A 449 7.26 3.70 -22.87
C LYS A 449 7.24 4.64 -21.65
N LEU A 450 8.14 5.62 -21.60
CA LEU A 450 8.20 6.60 -20.51
C LEU A 450 7.00 7.56 -20.57
N TYR A 451 6.64 8.06 -21.76
CA TYR A 451 5.44 8.88 -21.92
C TYR A 451 4.16 8.11 -21.56
N LYS A 452 4.08 6.82 -21.94
CA LYS A 452 2.96 5.96 -21.51
C LYS A 452 2.93 5.81 -19.98
N ALA A 453 4.09 5.62 -19.34
CA ALA A 453 4.19 5.55 -17.89
C ALA A 453 3.78 6.87 -17.22
N ILE A 454 4.18 8.03 -17.75
CA ILE A 454 3.77 9.36 -17.27
C ILE A 454 2.25 9.51 -17.30
N GLU A 455 1.59 9.11 -18.40
CA GLU A 455 0.12 9.16 -18.51
C GLU A 455 -0.57 8.21 -17.51
N THR A 456 0.00 7.03 -17.25
CA THR A 456 -0.49 6.14 -16.18
C THR A 456 -0.34 6.80 -14.80
N LEU A 457 0.81 7.42 -14.51
CA LEU A 457 1.09 8.06 -13.23
C LEU A 457 0.15 9.24 -12.94
N LYS A 458 -0.21 10.05 -13.94
CA LYS A 458 -1.15 11.19 -13.78
C LYS A 458 -2.50 10.80 -13.18
N ASN A 459 -2.91 9.55 -13.41
CA ASN A 459 -4.18 8.98 -12.97
C ASN A 459 -4.03 8.01 -11.80
N ALA A 460 -2.81 7.76 -11.33
CA ALA A 460 -2.55 6.84 -10.23
C ALA A 460 -2.83 7.46 -8.85
N GLY A 461 -3.14 8.77 -8.76
CA GLY A 461 -3.55 9.40 -7.50
C GLY A 461 -2.41 9.57 -6.48
N HIS A 462 -2.73 9.36 -5.20
CA HIS A 462 -1.82 9.60 -4.06
C HIS A 462 -1.68 8.35 -3.20
N LEU A 463 -0.46 7.95 -2.88
CA LEU A 463 -0.15 6.76 -2.10
C LEU A 463 0.68 7.11 -0.87
N PHE A 464 0.15 6.74 0.29
CA PHE A 464 0.87 6.70 1.55
C PHE A 464 1.13 5.26 1.98
N MET A 465 2.33 4.99 2.48
CA MET A 465 2.73 3.72 3.07
C MET A 465 3.50 3.99 4.37
N GLY A 466 3.16 3.29 5.44
CA GLY A 466 3.85 3.38 6.72
C GLY A 466 4.20 1.98 7.26
N LEU A 467 5.45 1.79 7.65
CA LEU A 467 5.95 0.59 8.32
C LEU A 467 6.19 0.91 9.78
N GLN A 468 5.43 0.27 10.68
CA GLN A 468 5.63 0.39 12.13
C GLN A 468 6.69 -0.61 12.60
N SER A 469 6.83 -1.71 11.88
CA SER A 469 7.86 -2.70 12.05
C SER A 469 8.08 -3.41 10.71
N ILE A 470 8.93 -4.43 10.69
CA ILE A 470 9.03 -5.34 9.54
C ILE A 470 7.80 -6.24 9.36
N THR A 471 7.01 -6.39 10.42
CA THR A 471 5.87 -7.28 10.45
C THR A 471 4.56 -6.52 10.25
N ASP A 472 4.50 -5.26 10.65
CA ASP A 472 3.29 -4.46 10.73
C ASP A 472 3.41 -3.20 9.88
N GLY A 473 2.39 -2.95 9.06
CA GLY A 473 2.34 -1.75 8.24
C GLY A 473 0.94 -1.40 7.78
N GLU A 474 0.84 -0.22 7.19
CA GLU A 474 -0.37 0.31 6.60
C GLU A 474 -0.10 0.98 5.26
N LEU A 475 -1.13 0.98 4.42
CA LEU A 475 -1.15 1.59 3.11
C LEU A 475 -2.48 2.30 2.94
N LEU A 476 -2.41 3.53 2.45
CA LEU A 476 -3.56 4.33 2.03
C LEU A 476 -3.29 4.78 0.60
N TRP A 477 -4.16 4.40 -0.32
CA TRP A 477 -4.08 4.83 -1.71
C TRP A 477 -5.37 5.55 -2.07
N GLN A 478 -5.28 6.83 -2.45
CA GLN A 478 -6.38 7.63 -2.96
C GLN A 478 -6.29 7.69 -4.49
N TYR A 479 -7.26 7.14 -5.20
CA TYR A 479 -7.26 7.05 -6.67
C TYR A 479 -7.54 8.38 -7.35
N LYS A 480 -8.32 9.25 -6.69
CA LYS A 480 -8.64 10.60 -7.16
C LYS A 480 -8.03 11.60 -6.21
N SER A 481 -7.12 12.45 -6.70
CA SER A 481 -6.66 13.59 -5.90
C SER A 481 -7.88 14.44 -5.51
N PRO A 482 -8.02 14.86 -4.24
CA PRO A 482 -8.97 15.90 -3.90
C PRO A 482 -8.64 17.09 -4.80
N GLN A 483 -9.60 17.54 -5.60
CA GLN A 483 -9.44 18.77 -6.35
C GLN A 483 -9.08 19.86 -5.35
N ALA A 484 -7.88 20.42 -5.47
CA ALA A 484 -7.56 21.65 -4.78
C ALA A 484 -8.59 22.67 -5.26
N ASN A 485 -9.52 23.06 -4.38
CA ASN A 485 -10.40 24.19 -4.64
C ASN A 485 -9.49 25.38 -4.93
N ASN A 486 -9.63 25.94 -6.13
CA ASN A 486 -8.93 27.13 -6.62
C ASN A 486 -8.95 28.28 -5.61
#